data_AF-A0A9E0C854-F1
#
_entry.id   AF-A0A9E0C854-F1
#
_cell.length_a   1.000
_cell.length_b   1.000
_cell.length_c   1.000
_cell.angle_alpha   90.00
_cell.angle_beta   90.00
_cell.angle_gamma   90.00
#
_symmetry.space_group_name_H-M   'P 1'
#
loop_
_entity.id
_entity.type
_entity.pdbx_description
1 polymer ?
#
loop_
_entity_poly.entity_id
_entity_poly.type
_entity_poly.pdbx_seq_one_letter_code
_entity_poly.pdbx_strand_id
1 'polypeptide(L)'
;MLDKVEKAGGLTRESVFQELVDLKKVIEDSRREIGMARPGDIRTKDIPTATDELDAVVEATAQATATIMDACDGIQTAAGELGGDHANRINDEVMKIFEACSFQDITGQRIRKVVRTLTDIEERVGHLISLLGDKAAGTGDNEDKRVGDARLLNGPQLPPQAVSQDEIDKLLAELDGQ
;
A
#
# COMPACT_ATOMS: atom_id res chain seq x y z
N MET A 1 -22.83 63.86 -19.26
CA MET A 1 -21.68 62.92 -19.16
C MET A 1 -21.36 62.49 -17.72
N LEU A 2 -22.17 62.85 -16.72
CA LEU A 2 -22.00 62.40 -15.32
C LEU A 2 -22.89 61.21 -14.93
N ASP A 3 -23.71 60.71 -15.84
CA ASP A 3 -24.70 59.66 -15.57
C ASP A 3 -24.22 58.24 -15.92
N LYS A 4 -22.97 58.10 -16.40
CA LYS A 4 -22.37 56.81 -16.78
C LYS A 4 -21.25 56.35 -15.85
N VAL A 5 -20.95 57.11 -14.80
CA VAL A 5 -19.88 56.77 -13.83
C VAL A 5 -20.42 56.05 -12.59
N GLU A 6 -21.73 56.06 -12.34
CA GLU A 6 -22.35 55.30 -11.23
C GLU A 6 -22.51 53.79 -11.51
N LYS A 7 -22.28 53.36 -12.75
CA LYS A 7 -22.29 51.93 -13.14
C LYS A 7 -20.94 51.22 -12.98
N ALA A 8 -19.97 51.87 -12.35
CA ALA A 8 -18.68 51.29 -12.04
C ALA A 8 -18.45 51.36 -10.52
N GLY A 9 -18.54 50.21 -9.85
CA GLY A 9 -17.83 50.03 -8.57
C GLY A 9 -18.67 50.05 -7.29
N GLY A 10 -19.70 49.19 -7.20
CA GLY A 10 -20.32 48.87 -5.91
C GLY A 10 -20.57 47.38 -5.79
N LEU A 11 -19.68 46.66 -5.09
CA LEU A 11 -20.04 45.39 -4.47
C LEU A 11 -21.21 45.70 -3.52
N THR A 12 -22.43 45.38 -3.95
CA THR A 12 -23.61 45.58 -3.10
C THR A 12 -23.55 44.60 -1.93
N ARG A 13 -24.09 44.99 -0.78
CA ARG A 13 -24.16 44.09 0.38
C ARG A 13 -24.88 42.78 0.03
N GLU A 14 -25.93 42.86 -0.78
CA GLU A 14 -26.61 41.69 -1.36
C GLU A 14 -25.68 40.80 -2.19
N SER A 15 -24.88 41.37 -3.10
CA SER A 15 -24.01 40.57 -3.97
C SER A 15 -22.87 39.89 -3.19
N VAL A 16 -22.27 40.58 -2.21
CA VAL A 16 -21.28 39.97 -1.31
C VAL A 16 -21.90 38.87 -0.47
N PHE A 17 -23.14 39.06 0.02
CA PHE A 17 -23.84 38.05 0.79
C PHE A 17 -24.16 36.82 -0.07
N GLN A 18 -24.57 37.02 -1.33
CA GLN A 18 -24.82 35.94 -2.26
C GLN A 18 -23.54 35.16 -2.59
N GLU A 19 -22.41 35.85 -2.84
CA GLU A 19 -21.11 35.19 -3.05
C GLU A 19 -20.67 34.37 -1.82
N LEU A 20 -20.91 34.86 -0.60
CA LEU A 20 -20.62 34.11 0.62
C LEU A 20 -21.52 32.87 0.77
N VAL A 21 -22.79 32.96 0.38
CA VAL A 21 -23.72 31.82 0.38
C VAL A 21 -23.28 30.78 -0.66
N ASP A 22 -22.89 31.20 -1.85
CA ASP A 22 -22.42 30.31 -2.91
C ASP A 22 -21.10 29.63 -2.50
N LEU A 23 -20.17 30.36 -1.89
CA LEU A 23 -18.93 29.81 -1.35
C LEU A 23 -19.20 28.79 -0.23
N LYS A 24 -20.15 29.09 0.68
CA LYS A 24 -20.57 28.14 1.72
C LYS A 24 -21.06 26.83 1.12
N LYS A 25 -21.86 26.91 0.05
CA LYS A 25 -22.39 25.73 -0.65
C LYS A 25 -21.26 24.89 -1.26
N VAL A 26 -20.30 25.52 -1.94
CA VAL A 26 -19.11 24.83 -2.48
C VAL A 26 -18.31 24.14 -1.38
N ILE A 27 -18.13 24.79 -0.22
CA ILE A 27 -17.42 24.19 0.93
C ILE A 27 -18.19 22.97 1.47
N GLU A 28 -19.51 23.06 1.59
CA GLU A 28 -20.34 21.95 2.07
C GLU A 28 -20.35 20.76 1.10
N ASP A 29 -20.45 21.01 -0.20
CA ASP A 29 -20.37 19.98 -1.25
C ASP A 29 -18.96 19.33 -1.26
N SER A 30 -17.89 20.13 -1.18
CA SER A 30 -16.52 19.61 -1.10
C SER A 30 -16.29 18.77 0.16
N ARG A 31 -16.82 19.21 1.32
CA ARG A 31 -16.75 18.44 2.58
C ARG A 31 -17.45 17.10 2.45
N ARG A 32 -18.59 17.06 1.77
CA ARG A 32 -19.36 15.83 1.54
C ARG A 32 -18.60 14.86 0.64
N GLU A 33 -18.05 15.33 -0.48
CA GLU A 33 -17.27 14.51 -1.40
C GLU A 33 -16.02 13.93 -0.71
N ILE A 34 -15.30 14.76 0.05
CA ILE A 34 -14.15 14.30 0.85
C ILE A 34 -14.59 13.27 1.89
N GLY A 35 -15.71 13.48 2.58
CA GLY A 35 -16.23 12.51 3.55
C GLY A 35 -16.59 11.16 2.91
N MET A 36 -17.10 11.16 1.67
CA MET A 36 -17.39 9.93 0.91
C MET A 36 -16.14 9.15 0.54
N ALA A 37 -15.00 9.82 0.37
CA ALA A 37 -13.71 9.16 0.13
C ALA A 37 -13.17 8.42 1.36
N ARG A 38 -13.86 8.51 2.51
CA ARG A 38 -13.48 7.85 3.77
C ARG A 38 -12.01 8.06 4.14
N PRO A 39 -11.54 9.33 4.21
CA PRO A 39 -10.12 9.63 4.40
C PRO A 39 -9.58 9.07 5.73
N GLY A 40 -10.46 8.88 6.72
CA GLY A 40 -10.11 8.16 7.95
C GLY A 40 -9.63 6.74 7.69
N ASP A 41 -10.35 5.95 6.90
CA ASP A 41 -9.98 4.57 6.55
C ASP A 41 -8.72 4.51 5.68
N ILE A 42 -8.57 5.46 4.74
CA ILE A 42 -7.36 5.58 3.93
C ILE A 42 -6.13 5.73 4.85
N ARG A 43 -6.24 6.57 5.88
CA ARG A 43 -5.15 6.83 6.84
C ARG A 43 -4.94 5.67 7.81
N THR A 44 -5.98 5.10 8.39
CA THR A 44 -5.84 4.13 9.49
C THR A 44 -5.79 2.68 9.05
N LYS A 45 -6.18 2.37 7.81
CA LYS A 45 -6.30 1.00 7.32
C LYS A 45 -5.65 0.81 5.97
N ASP A 46 -6.10 1.51 4.92
CA ASP A 46 -5.75 1.14 3.55
C ASP A 46 -4.26 1.39 3.23
N ILE A 47 -3.73 2.58 3.55
CA ILE A 47 -2.32 2.91 3.33
C ILE A 47 -1.39 2.09 4.24
N PRO A 48 -1.64 1.97 5.56
CA PRO A 48 -0.83 1.12 6.43
C PRO A 48 -0.80 -0.34 5.95
N THR A 49 -1.96 -0.93 5.62
CA THR A 49 -2.03 -2.33 5.15
C THR A 49 -1.27 -2.52 3.85
N ALA A 50 -1.44 -1.61 2.87
CA ALA A 50 -0.71 -1.68 1.61
C ALA A 50 0.81 -1.53 1.80
N THR A 51 1.24 -0.73 2.78
CA THR A 51 2.65 -0.57 3.13
C THR A 51 3.21 -1.86 3.72
N ASP A 52 2.52 -2.45 4.69
CA ASP A 52 2.92 -3.72 5.32
C ASP A 52 2.99 -4.87 4.30
N GLU A 53 2.01 -4.96 3.40
CA GLU A 53 2.00 -5.94 2.31
C GLU A 53 3.19 -5.75 1.36
N LEU A 54 3.50 -4.50 0.99
CA LEU A 54 4.64 -4.20 0.12
C LEU A 54 5.98 -4.52 0.78
N ASP A 55 6.14 -4.27 2.08
CA ASP A 55 7.34 -4.64 2.82
C ASP A 55 7.48 -6.17 2.92
N ALA A 56 6.38 -6.90 3.17
CA ALA A 56 6.38 -8.36 3.14
C ALA A 56 6.79 -8.93 1.78
N VAL A 57 6.35 -8.31 0.67
CA VAL A 57 6.78 -8.68 -0.68
C VAL A 57 8.28 -8.46 -0.88
N VAL A 58 8.83 -7.33 -0.40
CA VAL A 58 10.27 -7.06 -0.49
C VAL A 58 11.07 -8.12 0.28
N GLU A 59 10.63 -8.47 1.49
CA GLU A 59 11.31 -9.48 2.31
C GLU A 59 11.24 -10.87 1.68
N ALA A 60 10.04 -11.33 1.29
CA ALA A 60 9.86 -12.64 0.67
C ALA A 60 10.66 -12.78 -0.63
N THR A 61 10.71 -11.73 -1.45
CA THR A 61 11.49 -11.75 -2.70
C THR A 61 13.00 -11.72 -2.45
N ALA A 62 13.47 -11.04 -1.39
CA ALA A 62 14.87 -11.07 -0.97
C ALA A 62 15.26 -12.48 -0.50
N GLN A 63 14.45 -13.11 0.34
CA GLN A 63 14.71 -14.45 0.87
C GLN A 63 14.70 -15.52 -0.24
N ALA A 64 13.75 -15.43 -1.17
CA ALA A 64 13.72 -16.31 -2.33
C ALA A 64 14.98 -16.15 -3.21
N THR A 65 15.43 -14.91 -3.41
CA THR A 65 16.66 -14.62 -4.16
C THR A 65 17.89 -15.19 -3.47
N ALA A 66 18.01 -15.05 -2.15
CA ALA A 66 19.11 -15.65 -1.39
C ALA A 66 19.14 -17.18 -1.56
N THR A 67 17.98 -17.83 -1.47
CA THR A 67 17.86 -19.28 -1.68
C THR A 67 18.31 -19.71 -3.09
N ILE A 68 17.97 -18.92 -4.12
CA ILE A 68 18.41 -19.18 -5.50
C ILE A 68 19.93 -19.03 -5.61
N MET A 69 20.51 -18.03 -4.96
CA MET A 69 21.96 -17.81 -4.96
C MET A 69 22.70 -18.95 -4.25
N ASP A 70 22.22 -19.40 -3.10
CA ASP A 70 22.80 -20.55 -2.37
C ASP A 70 22.74 -21.84 -3.21
N ALA A 71 21.63 -22.06 -3.92
CA ALA A 71 21.51 -23.19 -4.84
C ALA A 71 22.50 -23.10 -6.00
N CYS A 72 22.74 -21.89 -6.52
CA CYS A 72 23.73 -21.64 -7.57
C CYS A 72 25.16 -21.94 -7.10
N ASP A 73 25.52 -21.56 -5.88
CA ASP A 73 26.83 -21.90 -5.28
C ASP A 73 27.02 -23.43 -5.16
N GLY A 74 25.95 -24.15 -4.77
CA GLY A 74 25.94 -25.61 -4.75
C GLY A 74 26.16 -26.22 -6.14
N ILE A 75 25.53 -25.66 -7.18
CA ILE A 75 25.72 -26.09 -8.57
C ILE A 75 27.16 -25.85 -9.02
N GLN A 76 27.76 -24.70 -8.73
CA GLN A 76 29.16 -24.42 -9.09
C GLN A 76 30.15 -25.34 -8.40
N THR A 77 29.91 -25.68 -7.12
CA THR A 77 30.72 -26.66 -6.38
C THR A 77 30.69 -28.02 -7.08
N ALA A 78 29.50 -28.53 -7.39
CA ALA A 78 29.35 -29.80 -8.11
C ALA A 78 29.94 -29.76 -9.53
N ALA A 79 29.83 -28.64 -10.23
CA ALA A 79 30.45 -28.44 -11.53
C ALA A 79 31.98 -28.47 -11.44
N GLY A 80 32.56 -27.87 -10.40
CA GLY A 80 34.00 -27.89 -10.14
C GLY A 80 34.56 -29.30 -9.96
N GLU A 81 33.81 -30.19 -9.29
CA GLU A 81 34.17 -31.60 -9.14
C GLU A 81 34.13 -32.39 -10.46
N LEU A 82 33.24 -32.00 -11.39
CA LEU A 82 33.13 -32.60 -12.73
C LEU A 82 34.31 -32.22 -13.63
N GLY A 83 34.75 -30.96 -13.59
CA GLY A 83 35.81 -30.42 -14.41
C GLY A 83 35.51 -30.38 -15.93
N GLY A 84 36.48 -29.87 -16.70
CA GLY A 84 36.42 -29.81 -18.17
C GLY A 84 35.40 -28.82 -18.74
N ASP A 85 35.11 -28.95 -20.03
CA ASP A 85 34.29 -27.98 -20.78
C ASP A 85 32.83 -27.92 -20.31
N HIS A 86 32.31 -29.01 -19.76
CA HIS A 86 30.96 -29.05 -19.20
C HIS A 86 30.86 -28.23 -17.91
N ALA A 87 31.88 -28.29 -17.03
CA ALA A 87 31.93 -27.48 -15.82
C ALA A 87 31.97 -25.98 -16.15
N ASN A 88 32.79 -25.59 -17.15
CA ASN A 88 32.87 -24.20 -17.60
C ASN A 88 31.52 -23.70 -18.10
N ARG A 89 30.82 -24.49 -18.93
CA ARG A 89 29.50 -24.12 -19.44
C ARG A 89 28.45 -23.98 -18.33
N ILE A 90 28.49 -24.84 -17.31
CA ILE A 90 27.57 -24.72 -16.16
C ILE A 90 27.88 -23.43 -15.38
N ASN A 91 29.15 -23.14 -15.11
CA ASN A 91 29.57 -21.92 -14.42
C ASN A 91 29.13 -20.66 -15.18
N ASP A 92 29.23 -20.65 -16.51
CA ASP A 92 28.78 -19.55 -17.35
C ASP A 92 27.26 -19.31 -17.22
N GLU A 93 26.45 -20.38 -17.20
CA GLU A 93 25.00 -20.23 -17.01
C GLU A 93 24.64 -19.78 -15.58
N VAL A 94 25.35 -20.28 -14.56
CA VAL A 94 25.14 -19.82 -13.17
C VAL A 94 25.49 -18.34 -13.01
N MET A 95 26.56 -17.86 -13.64
CA MET A 95 26.91 -16.43 -13.61
C MET A 95 25.80 -15.55 -14.18
N LYS A 96 25.12 -15.99 -15.26
CA LYS A 96 23.95 -15.27 -15.78
C LYS A 96 22.80 -15.22 -14.78
N ILE A 97 22.61 -16.27 -13.97
CA ILE A 97 21.59 -16.27 -12.90
C ILE A 97 21.95 -15.25 -11.84
N PHE A 98 23.20 -15.21 -11.37
CA PHE A 98 23.65 -14.19 -10.41
C PHE A 98 23.43 -12.76 -10.92
N GLU A 99 23.80 -12.50 -12.18
CA GLU A 99 23.56 -11.20 -12.82
C GLU A 99 22.07 -10.85 -12.85
N ALA A 100 21.21 -11.80 -13.23
CA ALA A 100 19.76 -11.60 -13.26
C ALA A 100 19.19 -11.33 -11.87
N CYS A 101 19.61 -12.09 -10.86
CA CYS A 101 19.18 -11.94 -9.47
C CYS A 101 19.64 -10.61 -8.85
N SER A 102 20.75 -10.02 -9.32
CA SER A 102 21.21 -8.70 -8.85
C SER A 102 20.18 -7.57 -9.11
N PHE A 103 19.27 -7.75 -10.07
CA PHE A 103 18.20 -6.79 -10.37
C PHE A 103 17.15 -6.66 -9.25
N GLN A 104 17.14 -7.59 -8.29
CA GLN A 104 16.27 -7.54 -7.12
C GLN A 104 16.56 -6.32 -6.23
N ASP A 105 17.82 -5.87 -6.12
CA ASP A 105 18.15 -4.66 -5.35
C ASP A 105 17.44 -3.42 -5.90
N ILE A 106 17.41 -3.26 -7.23
CA ILE A 106 16.68 -2.17 -7.89
C ILE A 106 15.17 -2.29 -7.63
N THR A 107 14.64 -3.52 -7.64
CA THR A 107 13.21 -3.76 -7.38
C THR A 107 12.84 -3.41 -5.94
N GLY A 108 13.64 -3.84 -4.96
CA GLY A 108 13.46 -3.49 -3.55
C GLY A 108 13.54 -1.98 -3.30
N GLN A 109 14.50 -1.29 -3.93
CA GLN A 109 14.60 0.17 -3.84
C GLN A 109 13.37 0.89 -4.44
N ARG A 110 12.86 0.40 -5.58
CA ARG A 110 11.65 0.97 -6.20
C ARG A 110 10.41 0.77 -5.34
N ILE A 111 10.22 -0.42 -4.76
CA ILE A 111 9.10 -0.68 -3.85
C ILE A 111 9.19 0.21 -2.61
N ARG A 112 10.38 0.33 -1.98
CA ARG A 112 10.59 1.27 -0.87
C ARG A 112 10.25 2.73 -1.23
N LYS A 113 10.49 3.14 -2.48
CA LYS A 113 10.07 4.48 -2.95
C LYS A 113 8.54 4.61 -3.04
N VAL A 114 7.85 3.56 -3.49
CA VAL A 114 6.38 3.51 -3.50
C VAL A 114 5.84 3.59 -2.07
N VAL A 115 6.39 2.80 -1.14
CA VAL A 115 6.04 2.83 0.29
C VAL A 115 6.16 4.25 0.86
N ARG A 116 7.30 4.93 0.66
CA ARG A 116 7.47 6.33 1.11
C ARG A 116 6.42 7.27 0.51
N THR A 117 6.08 7.08 -0.77
CA THR A 117 5.05 7.89 -1.43
C THR A 117 3.67 7.67 -0.79
N LEU A 118 3.35 6.43 -0.40
CA LEU A 118 2.13 6.12 0.32
C LEU A 118 2.12 6.76 1.72
N THR A 119 3.24 6.72 2.45
CA THR A 119 3.40 7.44 3.73
C THR A 119 3.19 8.96 3.59
N ASP A 120 3.73 9.56 2.53
CA ASP A 120 3.52 10.99 2.24
C ASP A 120 2.03 11.30 1.95
N ILE A 121 1.33 10.38 1.29
CA ILE A 121 -0.12 10.50 1.04
C ILE A 121 -0.89 10.39 2.36
N GLU A 122 -0.51 9.46 3.24
CA GLU A 122 -1.11 9.30 4.58
C GLU A 122 -1.04 10.61 5.38
N GLU A 123 0.13 11.25 5.43
CA GLU A 123 0.33 12.51 6.14
C GLU A 123 -0.57 13.62 5.58
N ARG A 124 -0.64 13.75 4.24
CA ARG A 124 -1.48 14.74 3.57
C ARG A 124 -2.97 14.50 3.82
N VAL A 125 -3.41 13.25 3.79
CA VAL A 125 -4.80 12.88 4.14
C VAL A 125 -5.08 13.20 5.60
N GLY A 126 -4.12 12.94 6.50
CA GLY A 126 -4.20 13.32 7.91
C GLY A 126 -4.39 14.83 8.11
N HIS A 127 -3.61 15.64 7.41
CA HIS A 127 -3.74 17.09 7.42
C HIS A 127 -5.07 17.58 6.84
N LEU A 128 -5.55 16.93 5.77
CA LEU A 128 -6.86 17.24 5.18
C LEU A 128 -8.00 16.97 6.18
N ILE A 129 -7.96 15.85 6.90
CA ILE A 129 -8.93 15.54 7.95
C ILE A 129 -8.90 16.58 9.09
N SER A 130 -7.70 17.01 9.53
CA SER A 130 -7.59 17.99 10.62
C SER A 130 -8.16 19.36 10.24
N LEU A 131 -8.04 19.77 8.98
CA LEU A 131 -8.62 21.01 8.46
C LEU A 131 -10.14 20.93 8.29
N LEU A 132 -10.67 19.78 7.87
CA LEU A 132 -12.12 19.62 7.64
C LEU A 132 -12.92 19.34 8.93
N GLY A 133 -12.26 18.84 9.99
CA GLY A 133 -12.86 18.53 11.29
C GLY A 133 -13.64 17.20 11.31
N ASP A 134 -13.93 16.69 12.52
CA ASP A 134 -14.50 15.36 12.81
C ASP A 134 -15.74 14.95 11.99
N LYS A 135 -16.49 15.91 11.42
CA LYS A 135 -17.66 15.59 10.59
C LYS A 135 -17.33 14.99 9.22
N ALA A 136 -16.09 15.12 8.74
CA ALA A 136 -15.61 14.48 7.51
C ALA A 136 -15.01 13.09 7.76
N ALA A 137 -14.63 12.79 9.01
CA ALA A 137 -14.29 11.45 9.46
C ALA A 137 -15.59 10.67 9.67
N GLY A 138 -16.25 10.29 8.57
CA GLY A 138 -17.38 9.38 8.66
C GLY A 138 -17.00 8.18 9.51
N THR A 139 -17.82 7.88 10.52
CA THR A 139 -17.80 6.64 11.30
C THR A 139 -18.17 5.51 10.34
N GLY A 140 -17.25 5.12 9.48
CA GLY A 140 -17.45 4.01 8.56
C GLY A 140 -17.45 2.74 9.37
N ASP A 141 -18.61 2.09 9.48
CA ASP A 141 -18.73 0.72 9.95
C ASP A 141 -17.65 -0.10 9.25
N ASN A 142 -16.70 -0.61 10.04
CA ASN A 142 -15.65 -1.51 9.59
C ASN A 142 -16.21 -2.94 9.50
N GLU A 143 -17.43 -3.09 9.00
CA GLU A 143 -18.04 -4.38 8.74
C GLU A 143 -17.50 -4.92 7.41
N ASP A 144 -16.85 -6.08 7.48
CA ASP A 144 -16.49 -6.83 6.28
C ASP A 144 -17.75 -7.26 5.54
N LYS A 145 -18.05 -6.57 4.43
CA LYS A 145 -19.25 -6.82 3.61
C LYS A 145 -19.10 -8.06 2.71
N ARG A 146 -17.94 -8.72 2.69
CA ARG A 146 -17.74 -9.94 1.90
C ARG A 146 -18.60 -11.06 2.48
N VAL A 147 -19.24 -11.85 1.61
CA VAL A 147 -20.18 -12.92 1.99
C VAL A 147 -19.67 -14.26 1.48
N GLY A 148 -19.96 -15.33 2.22
CA GLY A 148 -19.55 -16.70 1.86
C GLY A 148 -18.03 -16.86 1.80
N ASP A 149 -17.55 -17.63 0.83
CA ASP A 149 -16.14 -18.03 0.68
C ASP A 149 -15.20 -16.82 0.46
N ALA A 150 -15.70 -15.72 -0.08
CA ALA A 150 -14.93 -14.47 -0.23
C ALA A 150 -14.48 -13.88 1.11
N ARG A 151 -15.15 -14.23 2.22
CA ARG A 151 -14.77 -13.84 3.58
C ARG A 151 -13.69 -14.76 4.18
N LEU A 152 -13.52 -15.95 3.60
CA LEU A 152 -12.54 -16.96 4.02
C LEU A 152 -11.21 -16.82 3.25
N LEU A 153 -11.25 -16.17 2.08
CA LEU A 153 -10.09 -15.81 1.28
C LEU A 153 -9.33 -14.63 1.91
N ASN A 154 -8.61 -14.93 2.99
CA ASN A 154 -7.55 -14.06 3.48
C ASN A 154 -6.25 -14.48 2.76
N GLY A 155 -5.51 -13.50 2.24
CA GLY A 155 -4.20 -13.77 1.65
C GLY A 155 -3.22 -14.37 2.67
N PRO A 156 -1.98 -14.70 2.24
CA PRO A 156 -0.93 -15.13 3.15
C PRO A 156 -0.83 -14.15 4.32
N GLN A 157 -0.92 -14.66 5.55
CA GLN A 157 -0.88 -13.81 6.74
C GLN A 157 0.49 -13.16 6.86
N LEU A 158 0.50 -11.86 7.18
CA LEU A 158 1.74 -11.16 7.51
C LEU A 158 2.40 -11.85 8.72
N PRO A 159 3.74 -11.95 8.80
CA PRO A 159 4.44 -12.67 9.87
C PRO A 159 3.96 -12.37 11.32
N PRO A 160 3.67 -11.12 11.74
CA PRO A 160 3.16 -10.85 13.08
C PRO A 160 1.71 -11.29 13.33
N GLN A 161 0.98 -11.65 12.27
CA GLN A 161 -0.41 -12.11 12.29
C GLN A 161 -0.52 -13.59 11.88
N ALA A 162 0.60 -14.22 11.51
CA ALA A 162 0.66 -15.60 11.13
C ALA A 162 0.42 -16.48 12.35
N VAL A 163 -0.61 -17.32 12.29
CA VAL A 163 -0.83 -18.36 13.29
C VAL A 163 0.41 -19.25 13.33
N SER A 164 0.96 -19.46 14.53
CA SER A 164 2.17 -20.27 14.68
C SER A 164 1.88 -21.74 14.35
N GLN A 165 2.89 -22.48 13.87
CA GLN A 165 2.71 -23.92 13.57
C GLN A 165 2.26 -24.69 14.82
N ASP A 166 2.75 -24.30 16.00
CA ASP A 166 2.34 -24.88 17.29
C ASP A 166 0.84 -24.65 17.60
N GLU A 167 0.26 -23.54 17.15
CA GLU A 167 -1.18 -23.26 17.27
C GLU A 167 -1.99 -24.01 16.23
N ILE A 168 -1.47 -24.17 15.00
CA ILE A 168 -2.07 -25.01 13.96
C ILE A 168 -2.15 -26.47 14.44
N ASP A 169 -1.07 -26.97 15.02
CA ASP A 169 -0.98 -28.34 15.51
C ASP A 169 -1.94 -28.59 16.69
N LYS A 170 -2.12 -27.60 17.57
CA LYS A 170 -3.14 -27.65 18.63
C LYS A 170 -4.56 -27.68 18.08
N LEU A 171 -4.87 -26.81 17.10
CA LEU A 171 -6.18 -26.77 16.45
C LEU A 171 -6.52 -28.08 15.74
N LEU A 172 -5.55 -28.69 15.07
CA LEU A 172 -5.73 -29.99 14.41
C LEU A 172 -5.89 -31.13 15.42
N ALA A 173 -5.14 -31.11 16.52
CA ALA A 173 -5.29 -32.09 17.60
C ALA A 173 -6.67 -32.01 18.29
N GLU A 174 -7.26 -30.82 18.41
CA GLU A 174 -8.62 -30.64 18.93
C GLU A 174 -9.71 -31.13 17.95
N LEU A 175 -9.46 -31.05 16.64
CA LEU A 175 -10.37 -31.54 15.59
C LEU A 175 -10.35 -33.07 15.44
N ASP A 176 -9.19 -33.70 15.62
CA ASP A 176 -9.02 -35.16 15.57
C ASP A 176 -9.45 -35.86 16.88
N GLY A 177 -9.78 -35.08 17.91
CA GLY A 177 -10.21 -35.56 19.23
C GLY A 177 -11.73 -35.73 19.41
N GLN A 178 -12.55 -35.58 18.34
CA GLN A 178 -14.01 -35.79 18.35
C GLN A 178 -14.44 -37.07 17.61
#